data_AF-A0A1J3DQA1-F1
#
_entry.id   AF-A0A1J3DQA1-F1
#
_cell.length_a   1.000
_cell.length_b   1.000
_cell.length_c   1.000
_cell.angle_alpha   90.00
_cell.angle_beta   90.00
_cell.angle_gamma   90.00
#
_symmetry.space_group_name_H-M   'P 1'
#
loop_
_entity.id
_entity.type
_entity.pdbx_description
1 polymer ?
#
loop_
_entity_poly.entity_id
_entity_poly.type
_entity_poly.pdbx_seq_one_letter_code
_entity_poly.pdbx_strand_id
1 'polypeptide(L)'
;GSKVDYSHLRRFGCVAYVHIMQDKMSPRAVKGIFMGYPVGTKGYRVWLPEDEKCTISRNVVFDEEKLYKEHDKREVTTSNKKKKVTFSTELIQGPTP
;
A
#
# COMPACT_ATOMS: atom_id res chain seq x y z
N GLY A 1 -2.64 4.62 31.10
CA GLY A 1 -2.25 5.00 29.73
C GLY A 1 -3.39 4.66 28.79
N SER A 2 -3.65 5.50 27.79
CA SER A 2 -4.70 5.28 26.79
C SER A 2 -4.20 4.36 25.67
N LYS A 3 -5.10 3.55 25.11
CA LYS A 3 -4.78 2.66 23.98
C LYS A 3 -4.46 3.51 22.73
N VAL A 4 -3.36 3.19 22.05
CA VAL A 4 -2.98 3.83 20.79
C VAL A 4 -3.86 3.30 19.66
N ASP A 5 -4.31 4.19 18.77
CA ASP A 5 -5.08 3.85 17.57
C ASP A 5 -4.14 3.56 16.39
N TYR A 6 -4.29 2.38 15.79
CA TYR A 6 -3.51 1.91 14.65
C TYR A 6 -4.34 1.80 13.36
N SER A 7 -5.58 2.32 13.34
CA SER A 7 -6.52 2.18 12.22
C SER A 7 -6.04 2.82 10.91
N HIS A 8 -5.08 3.75 10.99
CA HIS A 8 -4.47 4.41 9.84
C HIS A 8 -3.20 3.72 9.34
N LEU A 9 -2.67 2.73 10.07
CA LEU A 9 -1.52 1.95 9.62
C LEU A 9 -1.92 1.03 8.47
N ARG A 10 -1.10 1.01 7.43
CA ARG A 10 -1.31 0.26 6.20
C ARG A 10 -0.06 -0.52 5.81
N ARG A 11 -0.26 -1.66 5.15
CA ARG A 11 0.83 -2.52 4.69
C ARG A 11 1.58 -1.88 3.51
N PHE A 12 2.86 -1.57 3.68
CA PHE A 12 3.71 -1.06 2.59
C PHE A 12 3.77 -2.02 1.39
N GLY A 13 3.75 -1.46 0.18
CA GLY A 13 3.81 -2.22 -1.07
C GLY A 13 2.49 -2.91 -1.47
N CYS A 14 1.41 -2.68 -0.73
CA CYS A 14 0.10 -3.20 -1.10
C CYS A 14 -0.51 -2.47 -2.30
N VAL A 15 -1.47 -3.12 -2.95
CA VAL A 15 -2.26 -2.49 -4.01
C VAL A 15 -3.16 -1.42 -3.40
N ALA A 16 -3.14 -0.25 -4.01
CA ALA A 16 -3.91 0.91 -3.58
C ALA A 16 -4.71 1.46 -4.75
N TYR A 17 -5.95 1.88 -4.51
CA TYR A 17 -6.83 2.49 -5.51
C TYR A 17 -7.08 3.94 -5.12
N VAL A 18 -6.54 4.87 -5.90
CA VAL A 18 -6.69 6.30 -5.68
C VAL A 18 -7.95 6.77 -6.38
N HIS A 19 -8.87 7.38 -5.64
CA HIS A 19 -10.07 7.94 -6.24
C HIS A 19 -9.74 9.20 -7.05
N ILE A 20 -10.20 9.23 -8.30
CA ILE A 20 -10.04 10.38 -9.20
C ILE A 20 -11.41 10.95 -9.54
N MET A 21 -11.54 12.27 -9.41
CA MET A 21 -12.73 13.02 -9.82
C MET A 21 -12.57 13.37 -11.30
N GLN A 22 -13.02 12.49 -12.17
CA GLN A 22 -13.13 12.76 -13.61
C GLN A 22 -14.59 12.62 -14.08
N ASP A 23 -14.83 13.00 -15.33
CA ASP A 23 -16.15 13.09 -15.95
C ASP A 23 -16.97 11.78 -15.83
N LYS A 24 -18.30 11.86 -15.97
CA LYS A 24 -19.27 10.82 -15.59
C LYS A 24 -19.03 9.43 -16.17
N MET A 25 -18.31 9.33 -17.30
CA MET A 25 -18.04 8.08 -18.03
C MET A 25 -16.62 7.52 -17.81
N SER A 26 -15.78 8.20 -17.03
CA SER A 26 -14.39 7.80 -16.81
C SER A 26 -14.23 6.83 -15.62
N PRO A 27 -13.16 6.01 -15.60
CA PRO A 27 -12.83 5.20 -14.44
C PRO A 27 -12.69 6.05 -13.18
N ARG A 28 -13.39 5.67 -12.11
CA ARG A 28 -13.43 6.44 -10.85
C ARG A 28 -12.21 6.22 -9.94
N ALA A 29 -11.32 5.29 -10.28
CA ALA A 29 -10.15 4.99 -9.46
C ALA A 29 -8.97 4.51 -10.30
N VAL A 30 -7.77 4.95 -9.93
CA VAL A 30 -6.51 4.52 -10.55
C VAL A 30 -5.82 3.52 -9.63
N LYS A 31 -5.36 2.40 -10.19
CA LYS A 31 -4.60 1.38 -9.47
C LYS A 31 -3.15 1.85 -9.28
N GLY A 32 -2.62 1.65 -8.08
CA GLY A 32 -1.27 2.01 -7.71
C GLY A 32 -0.73 1.16 -6.55
N ILE A 33 0.38 1.61 -5.99
CA ILE A 33 1.12 0.93 -4.93
C ILE A 33 1.25 1.86 -3.74
N PHE A 34 0.86 1.41 -2.55
CA PHE A 34 1.08 2.18 -1.33
C PHE A 34 2.58 2.25 -1.00
N MET A 35 3.12 3.47 -1.01
CA MET A 35 4.53 3.73 -0.71
C MET A 35 4.77 4.21 0.72
N GLY A 36 3.76 4.78 1.38
CA GLY A 36 3.90 5.26 2.75
C GLY A 36 3.17 6.56 3.04
N TYR A 37 3.60 7.22 4.12
CA TYR A 37 2.99 8.42 4.64
C TYR A 37 3.83 9.65 4.25
N PRO A 38 3.23 10.67 3.63
CA PRO A 38 3.95 11.92 3.34
C PRO A 38 4.22 12.69 4.63
N VAL A 39 5.36 13.40 4.67
CA VAL A 39 5.72 14.26 5.79
C VAL A 39 4.92 15.56 5.72
N GLY A 40 4.39 16.02 6.85
CA GLY A 40 3.75 17.34 6.97
C GLY A 40 2.39 17.50 6.29
N THR A 41 1.83 16.44 5.67
CA THR A 41 0.52 16.49 5.01
C THR A 41 -0.31 15.27 5.35
N LYS A 42 -1.62 15.44 5.52
CA LYS A 42 -2.55 14.31 5.72
C LYS A 42 -2.82 13.62 4.39
N GLY A 43 -2.41 12.37 4.26
CA GLY A 43 -2.68 11.55 3.09
C GLY A 43 -1.78 10.32 3.03
N TYR A 44 -1.77 9.70 1.86
CA TYR A 44 -0.98 8.51 1.56
C TYR A 44 -0.21 8.74 0.27
N ARG A 45 1.07 8.37 0.25
CA ARG A 45 1.92 8.38 -0.93
C ARG A 45 1.66 7.10 -1.72
N VAL A 46 1.27 7.24 -2.97
CA VAL A 46 0.93 6.13 -3.88
C VAL A 46 1.73 6.27 -5.17
N TRP A 47 2.39 5.19 -5.59
CA TRP A 47 2.99 5.09 -6.92
C TRP A 47 1.95 4.64 -7.93
N LEU A 48 1.77 5.41 -8.99
CA LEU A 48 0.92 5.05 -10.12
C LEU A 48 1.85 4.52 -11.23
N PRO A 49 1.87 3.20 -11.50
CA PRO A 49 2.77 2.63 -12.50
C PRO A 49 2.40 3.03 -13.93
N GLU A 50 1.13 3.30 -14.19
CA GLU A 50 0.64 3.74 -15.51
C GLU A 50 1.08 5.16 -15.86
N ASP A 51 1.14 6.04 -14.86
CA ASP A 51 1.54 7.44 -15.00
C ASP A 51 3.02 7.68 -14.67
N GLU A 52 3.75 6.63 -14.27
CA GLU A 52 5.12 6.70 -13.74
C GLU A 52 5.33 7.84 -12.72
N LYS A 53 4.35 8.06 -11.84
CA LYS A 53 4.38 9.17 -10.86
C LYS A 53 3.96 8.77 -9.46
N CYS A 54 4.54 9.47 -8.48
CA CYS A 54 4.07 9.45 -7.09
C CYS A 54 2.97 10.51 -6.90
N THR A 55 1.83 10.11 -6.37
CA THR A 55 0.78 11.04 -5.92
C THR A 55 0.56 10.96 -4.42
N ILE A 56 0.05 12.04 -3.83
CA ILE A 56 -0.42 12.08 -2.45
C ILE A 56 -1.95 12.21 -2.50
N SER A 57 -2.65 11.23 -1.92
CA SER A 57 -4.12 11.28 -1.84
C SER A 57 -4.61 10.85 -0.47
N ARG A 58 -5.70 11.47 -0.01
CA ARG A 58 -6.42 11.08 1.21
C ARG A 58 -7.45 10.00 0.94
N ASN A 59 -8.00 9.95 -0.28
CA ASN A 59 -9.07 9.05 -0.66
C ASN A 59 -8.46 7.86 -1.40
N VAL A 60 -7.99 6.90 -0.62
CA VAL A 60 -7.32 5.69 -1.11
C VAL A 60 -7.97 4.47 -0.47
N VAL A 61 -8.30 3.49 -1.30
CA VAL A 61 -8.76 2.17 -0.86
C VAL A 61 -7.57 1.20 -0.95
N PHE A 62 -7.29 0.49 0.13
CA PHE A 62 -6.15 -0.42 0.23
C PHE A 62 -6.62 -1.87 0.14
N ASP A 63 -5.97 -2.64 -0.73
CA ASP A 63 -6.07 -4.09 -0.78
C ASP A 63 -4.78 -4.67 -0.21
N GLU A 64 -4.75 -4.85 1.11
CA GLU A 64 -3.55 -5.25 1.86
C GLU A 64 -3.14 -6.71 1.67
N GLU A 65 -4.05 -7.52 1.11
CA GLU A 65 -3.79 -8.91 0.77
C GLU A 65 -2.93 -9.00 -0.49
N LYS A 66 -3.05 -8.03 -1.41
CA LYS A 66 -2.32 -8.02 -2.67
C LYS A 66 -1.07 -7.14 -2.58
N LEU A 67 0.09 -7.72 -2.87
CA LEU A 67 1.33 -6.98 -3.09
C LEU A 67 1.59 -6.78 -4.58
N TYR A 68 2.19 -5.64 -4.94
CA TYR A 68 2.45 -5.29 -6.35
C TYR A 68 3.20 -6.36 -7.15
N LYS A 69 4.16 -7.06 -6.53
CA LYS A 69 4.97 -8.10 -7.19
C LYS A 69 4.41 -9.52 -7.10
N GLU A 70 3.27 -9.73 -6.45
CA GLU A 70 2.71 -11.08 -6.29
C GLU A 70 2.00 -11.58 -7.56
N HIS A 71 1.76 -10.68 -8.53
CA HIS A 71 0.98 -10.95 -9.75
C HIS A 71 1.79 -11.17 -11.03
N ASP A 72 3.12 -11.30 -10.99
CA ASP A 72 3.89 -11.70 -12.19
C ASP A 72 3.73 -13.19 -12.54
N LYS A 73 2.81 -13.89 -11.85
CA LYS A 73 2.37 -15.25 -12.18
C LYS A 73 0.84 -15.32 -12.17
N ARG A 74 0.25 -14.95 -13.31
CA ARG A 74 -1.02 -15.41 -13.94
C ARG A 74 -2.30 -15.47 -13.09
N GLU A 75 -3.36 -15.00 -13.73
CA GLU A 75 -4.76 -15.16 -13.39
C GLU A 75 -5.12 -16.64 -13.15
N VAL A 76 -5.44 -17.04 -11.91
CA VAL A 76 -6.31 -18.20 -11.62
C VAL A 76 -7.07 -17.97 -10.31
N THR A 77 -8.36 -18.29 -10.39
CA THR A 77 -9.46 -18.27 -9.41
C THR A 77 -9.16 -18.77 -7.98
N THR A 78 -9.74 -18.05 -7.02
CA THR A 78 -10.28 -18.47 -5.70
C THR A 78 -9.48 -19.47 -4.84
N SER A 79 -8.99 -19.00 -3.68
CA SER A 79 -9.19 -19.60 -2.34
C SER A 79 -8.03 -19.27 -1.38
N ASN A 80 -8.36 -18.52 -0.33
CA ASN A 80 -7.76 -18.48 1.01
C ASN A 80 -6.44 -19.26 1.22
N LYS A 81 -5.29 -18.56 1.25
CA LYS A 81 -4.08 -19.09 1.87
C LYS A 81 -3.31 -17.99 2.60
N LYS A 82 -3.52 -17.90 3.91
CA LYS A 82 -2.70 -17.12 4.85
C LYS A 82 -1.22 -17.51 4.68
N LYS A 83 -0.45 -16.71 3.95
CA LYS A 83 1.01 -16.81 3.97
C LYS A 83 1.52 -16.11 5.24
N LYS A 84 2.03 -16.87 6.20
CA LYS A 84 2.76 -16.34 7.36
C LYS A 84 4.06 -15.70 6.84
N VAL A 85 4.12 -14.38 6.85
CA VAL A 85 5.36 -13.63 6.61
C VAL A 85 6.11 -13.57 7.94
N THR A 86 7.20 -14.33 8.05
CA THR A 86 8.13 -14.25 9.19
C THR A 86 9.17 -13.19 8.89
N PHE A 87 9.18 -12.10 9.68
CA PHE A 87 10.25 -11.12 9.66
C PHE A 87 11.40 -11.64 10.53
N SER A 88 12.56 -11.92 9.93
CA SER A 88 13.77 -12.30 10.66
C SER A 88 14.20 -11.12 11.54
N THR A 89 14.28 -11.37 12.84
CA THR A 89 14.73 -10.38 13.84
C THR A 89 16.23 -10.54 14.04
N GLU A 90 17.02 -10.35 12.98
CA GLU A 90 18.46 -10.23 13.14
C GLU A 90 18.77 -8.80 13.58
N LEU A 91 19.00 -8.64 14.89
CA LEU A 91 19.47 -7.38 15.46
C LEU A 91 20.86 -7.09 14.88
N ILE A 92 20.93 -6.17 13.92
CA ILE A 92 22.20 -5.60 13.48
C ILE A 92 22.78 -4.87 14.69
N GLN A 93 23.75 -5.50 15.35
CA GLN A 93 24.49 -4.86 16.44
C GLN A 93 25.21 -3.64 15.83
N GLY A 94 24.85 -2.44 16.31
CA GLY A 94 25.54 -1.21 15.93
C GLY A 94 27.01 -1.24 16.35
N PRO A 95 27.85 -0.36 15.79
CA PRO A 95 29.28 -0.33 16.11
C PRO A 95 29.47 -0.08 17.61
N THR A 96 30.10 -1.03 18.28
CA THR A 96 30.53 -0.95 19.68
C THR A 96 31.58 0.18 19.81
N PRO A 97 31.52 1.03 20.87
CA PRO A 97 32.40 2.19 21.05
C PRO A 97 33.88 1.83 21.18
#